data_AF-A0AA35XCW8-F1
#
_entry.id   AF-A0AA35XCW8-F1
#
_cell.length_a   1.000
_cell.length_b   1.000
_cell.length_c   1.000
_cell.angle_alpha   90.00
_cell.angle_beta   90.00
_cell.angle_gamma   90.00
#
_symmetry.space_group_name_H-M   'P 1'
#
loop_
_entity.id
_entity.type
_entity.pdbx_description
1 polymer ?
#
loop_
_entity_poly.entity_id
_entity_poly.type
_entity_poly.pdbx_seq_one_letter_code
_entity_poly.pdbx_strand_id
1 'polypeptide(L)'
;MQQFSDLHRVIQSARNVAKTRRQQSASPFHSSTTTELKRLKDDLKRVAPLPQKIINHLMVVEREVATLSEVVRDELFKTSSSEVLQQNRQFLATLTVAQVIKMLEMLNMRQYQDKFAEDGIDGDVLCDIEESVLESNLGVSRKLDRIKLMKIIRGERSAKSVLEGQYNYVSLQPMS
;
A
#
# COMPACT_ATOMS: atom_id res chain seq x y z
N MET A 1 16.73 -5.52 -51.44
CA MET A 1 15.31 -5.79 -51.12
C MET A 1 15.09 -6.41 -49.74
N GLN A 2 16.07 -7.11 -49.14
CA GLN A 2 15.96 -7.74 -47.81
C GLN A 2 15.63 -6.78 -46.64
N GLN A 3 16.18 -5.56 -46.64
CA GLN A 3 16.02 -4.63 -45.50
C GLN A 3 14.59 -4.07 -45.36
N PHE A 4 13.86 -3.94 -46.48
CA PHE A 4 12.46 -3.48 -46.45
C PHE A 4 11.51 -4.56 -45.92
N SER A 5 11.79 -5.84 -46.20
CA SER A 5 11.00 -6.95 -45.64
C SER A 5 11.18 -7.08 -44.13
N ASP A 6 12.38 -6.81 -43.62
CA ASP A 6 12.66 -6.87 -42.18
C ASP A 6 11.99 -5.72 -41.42
N LEU A 7 12.03 -4.50 -41.97
CA LEU A 7 11.32 -3.35 -41.40
C LEU A 7 9.80 -3.57 -41.41
N HIS A 8 9.25 -4.14 -42.49
CA HIS A 8 7.83 -4.45 -42.56
C HIS A 8 7.43 -5.50 -41.51
N ARG A 9 8.26 -6.50 -41.28
CA ARG A 9 8.05 -7.55 -40.27
C ARG A 9 8.07 -6.98 -38.84
N VAL A 10 8.96 -6.05 -38.55
CA VAL A 10 9.02 -5.34 -37.25
C VAL A 10 7.78 -4.47 -37.03
N ILE A 11 7.34 -3.73 -38.06
CA ILE A 11 6.13 -2.88 -37.98
C ILE A 11 4.87 -3.74 -37.76
N GLN A 12 4.75 -4.88 -38.45
CA GLN A 12 3.61 -5.80 -38.28
C GLN A 12 3.62 -6.45 -36.89
N SER A 13 4.80 -6.83 -36.38
CA SER A 13 4.95 -7.33 -35.02
C SER A 13 4.49 -6.30 -33.98
N ALA A 14 4.92 -5.04 -34.11
CA ALA A 14 4.53 -3.96 -33.22
C ALA A 14 3.01 -3.67 -33.25
N ARG A 15 2.39 -3.75 -34.43
CA ARG A 15 0.92 -3.63 -34.59
C ARG A 15 0.17 -4.76 -33.91
N ASN A 16 0.67 -5.99 -33.98
CA ASN A 16 0.04 -7.14 -33.35
C ASN A 16 0.11 -7.05 -31.82
N VAL A 17 1.27 -6.65 -31.25
CA VAL A 17 1.42 -6.42 -29.81
C VAL A 17 0.45 -5.33 -29.31
N ALA A 18 0.30 -4.24 -30.07
CA ALA A 18 -0.64 -3.16 -29.73
C ALA A 18 -2.12 -3.61 -29.81
N LYS A 19 -2.47 -4.50 -30.75
CA LYS A 19 -3.83 -5.07 -30.88
C LYS A 19 -4.16 -6.05 -29.76
N THR A 20 -3.22 -6.94 -29.39
CA THR A 20 -3.41 -7.89 -28.29
C THR A 20 -3.62 -7.18 -26.95
N ARG A 21 -2.99 -6.02 -26.76
CA ARG A 21 -3.15 -5.18 -25.55
C ARG A 21 -4.51 -4.49 -25.44
N ARG A 22 -5.20 -4.19 -26.55
CA ARG A 22 -6.57 -3.65 -26.53
C ARG A 22 -7.62 -4.68 -26.12
N GLN A 23 -7.31 -5.98 -26.19
CA GLN A 23 -8.22 -7.07 -25.84
C GLN A 23 -7.97 -7.65 -24.44
N GLN A 24 -6.88 -7.25 -23.76
CA GLN A 24 -6.52 -7.75 -22.43
C GLN A 24 -6.46 -6.59 -21.43
N SER A 25 -7.63 -6.10 -21.04
CA SER A 25 -7.81 -5.21 -19.89
C SER A 25 -8.21 -6.03 -18.65
N ALA A 26 -7.24 -6.65 -17.97
CA ALA A 26 -7.34 -7.06 -16.56
C ALA A 26 -6.03 -7.71 -16.03
N SER A 27 -5.13 -6.89 -15.46
CA SER A 27 -4.11 -7.23 -14.43
C SER A 27 -2.98 -8.24 -14.78
N PRO A 28 -1.93 -8.41 -13.94
CA PRO A 28 -0.89 -7.44 -13.58
C PRO A 28 0.48 -7.93 -14.11
N PHE A 29 1.13 -7.19 -15.00
CA PHE A 29 2.49 -7.51 -15.45
C PHE A 29 3.33 -6.25 -15.64
N HIS A 30 4.03 -5.82 -14.59
CA HIS A 30 5.07 -4.78 -14.68
C HIS A 30 6.44 -5.33 -15.13
N SER A 31 6.63 -6.65 -15.27
CA SER A 31 7.89 -7.27 -15.71
C SER A 31 7.99 -7.54 -17.21
N SER A 32 6.87 -7.68 -17.92
CA SER A 32 6.88 -7.99 -19.37
C SER A 32 7.25 -6.77 -20.21
N THR A 33 6.77 -5.59 -19.84
CA THR A 33 6.90 -4.36 -20.64
C THR A 33 8.32 -3.82 -20.69
N THR A 34 9.05 -3.84 -19.58
CA THR A 34 10.46 -3.45 -19.51
C THR A 34 11.37 -4.41 -20.27
N THR A 35 11.05 -5.71 -20.22
CA THR A 35 11.78 -6.75 -20.96
C THR A 35 11.55 -6.66 -22.46
N GLU A 36 10.31 -6.38 -22.89
CA GLU A 36 9.94 -6.21 -24.30
C GLU A 36 10.52 -4.91 -24.90
N LEU A 37 10.51 -3.80 -24.15
CA LEU A 37 11.15 -2.54 -24.57
C LEU A 37 12.66 -2.71 -24.78
N LYS A 38 13.31 -3.45 -23.88
CA LYS A 38 14.74 -3.75 -23.99
C LYS A 38 15.05 -4.57 -25.24
N ARG A 39 14.26 -5.62 -25.51
CA ARG A 39 14.40 -6.44 -26.73
C ARG A 39 14.17 -5.63 -28.01
N LEU A 40 13.12 -4.82 -28.05
CA LEU A 40 12.81 -3.98 -29.20
C LEU A 40 13.91 -2.96 -29.48
N LYS A 41 14.51 -2.38 -28.41
CA LYS A 41 15.66 -1.47 -28.51
C LYS A 41 16.89 -2.19 -29.07
N ASP A 42 17.16 -3.41 -28.62
CA ASP A 42 18.28 -4.20 -29.09
C ASP A 42 18.10 -4.66 -30.55
N ASP A 43 16.86 -4.93 -30.97
CA ASP A 43 16.52 -5.24 -32.36
C ASP A 43 16.63 -4.01 -33.27
N LEU A 44 16.15 -2.84 -32.80
CA LEU A 44 16.28 -1.57 -33.54
C LEU A 44 17.74 -1.14 -33.72
N LYS A 45 18.61 -1.42 -32.75
CA LYS A 45 20.06 -1.16 -32.87
C LYS A 45 20.75 -2.02 -33.94
N ARG A 46 20.17 -3.18 -34.30
CA ARG A 46 20.72 -4.09 -35.33
C ARG A 46 20.34 -3.68 -36.76
N VAL A 47 19.30 -2.85 -36.92
CA VAL A 47 18.78 -2.43 -38.24
C VAL A 47 19.27 -1.02 -38.58
N ALA A 48 20.57 -0.91 -38.92
CA ALA A 48 21.22 0.30 -39.47
C ALA A 48 21.22 1.55 -38.54
N PRO A 49 22.07 2.57 -38.78
CA PRO A 49 22.04 3.78 -37.96
C PRO A 49 20.67 4.45 -38.06
N LEU A 50 19.96 4.49 -36.93
CA LEU A 50 18.68 5.18 -36.83
C LEU A 50 18.90 6.67 -37.11
N PRO A 51 18.03 7.31 -37.91
CA PRO A 51 18.04 8.75 -38.07
C PRO A 51 18.06 9.43 -36.69
N GLN A 52 18.96 10.39 -36.49
CA GLN A 52 19.16 11.09 -35.20
C GLN A 52 17.84 11.62 -34.61
N LYS A 53 16.89 11.99 -35.48
CA LYS A 53 15.54 12.41 -35.09
C LYS A 53 14.78 11.34 -34.30
N ILE A 54 14.89 10.07 -34.71
CA ILE A 54 14.26 8.92 -34.01
C ILE A 54 14.94 8.67 -32.68
N ILE A 55 16.28 8.76 -32.63
CA ILE A 55 17.05 8.62 -31.38
C ILE A 55 16.62 9.69 -30.36
N ASN A 56 16.50 10.96 -30.80
CA ASN A 56 16.07 12.04 -29.93
C ASN A 56 14.63 11.84 -29.41
N HIS A 57 13.71 11.36 -30.26
CA HIS A 57 12.33 11.07 -29.83
C HIS A 57 12.28 9.92 -28.83
N LEU A 58 13.08 8.86 -29.04
CA LEU A 58 13.20 7.76 -28.08
C LEU A 58 13.69 8.24 -26.72
N MET A 59 14.68 9.14 -26.67
CA MET A 59 15.17 9.71 -25.42
C MET A 59 14.11 10.54 -24.68
N VAL A 60 13.28 11.30 -25.40
CA VAL A 60 12.18 12.07 -24.80
C VAL A 60 11.15 11.12 -24.20
N VAL A 61 10.74 10.10 -24.96
CA VAL A 61 9.77 9.09 -24.48
C VAL A 61 10.33 8.31 -23.28
N GLU A 62 11.62 7.96 -23.27
CA GLU A 62 12.25 7.30 -22.12
C GLU A 62 12.21 8.17 -20.84
N ARG A 63 12.44 9.48 -20.96
CA ARG A 63 12.32 10.41 -19.81
C ARG A 63 10.89 10.52 -19.32
N GLU A 64 9.92 10.70 -20.23
CA GLU A 64 8.50 10.81 -19.86
C GLU A 64 8.00 9.54 -19.17
N VAL A 65 8.39 8.37 -19.67
CA VAL A 65 8.05 7.08 -19.06
C VAL A 65 8.66 6.96 -17.66
N ALA A 66 9.89 7.42 -17.45
CA ALA A 66 10.53 7.40 -16.13
C ALA A 66 9.77 8.30 -15.13
N THR A 67 9.44 9.54 -15.52
CA THR A 67 8.70 10.47 -14.68
C THR A 67 7.30 9.94 -14.35
N LEU A 68 6.56 9.42 -15.34
CA LEU A 68 5.25 8.83 -15.12
C LEU A 68 5.31 7.60 -14.21
N SER A 69 6.39 6.80 -14.29
CA SER A 69 6.57 5.64 -13.42
C SER A 69 6.79 6.03 -11.96
N GLU A 70 7.47 7.16 -11.70
CA GLU A 70 7.63 7.69 -10.34
C GLU A 70 6.31 8.22 -9.78
N VAL A 71 5.57 9.02 -10.56
CA VAL A 71 4.25 9.52 -10.13
C VAL A 71 3.28 8.38 -9.84
N VAL A 72 3.24 7.36 -10.71
CA VAL A 72 2.38 6.17 -10.49
C VAL A 72 2.79 5.42 -9.22
N ARG A 73 4.09 5.28 -8.94
CA ARG A 73 4.56 4.63 -7.71
C ARG A 73 4.12 5.39 -6.47
N ASP A 74 4.29 6.70 -6.44
CA ASP A 74 3.93 7.54 -5.30
C ASP A 74 2.42 7.54 -5.05
N GLU A 75 1.61 7.60 -6.11
CA GLU A 75 0.16 7.49 -6.01
C GLU A 75 -0.29 6.09 -5.55
N LEU A 76 0.34 5.01 -6.02
CA LEU A 76 0.08 3.65 -5.52
C LEU A 76 0.40 3.50 -4.02
N PHE A 77 1.48 4.10 -3.53
CA PHE A 77 1.83 4.08 -2.11
C PHE A 77 0.82 4.86 -1.25
N LYS A 78 0.36 6.03 -1.71
CA LYS A 78 -0.69 6.79 -1.01
C LYS A 78 -2.03 6.04 -0.99
N THR A 79 -2.43 5.47 -2.12
CA THR A 79 -3.72 4.79 -2.27
C THR A 79 -3.77 3.53 -1.40
N SER A 80 -2.71 2.72 -1.44
CA SER A 80 -2.62 1.50 -0.61
C SER A 80 -2.57 1.82 0.89
N SER A 81 -1.88 2.89 1.29
CA SER A 81 -1.89 3.34 2.68
C SER A 81 -3.29 3.81 3.10
N SER A 82 -3.97 4.61 2.28
CA SER A 82 -5.32 5.09 2.57
C SER A 82 -6.34 3.95 2.69
N GLU A 83 -6.23 2.91 1.85
CA GLU A 83 -7.15 1.78 1.86
C GLU A 83 -6.96 0.91 3.11
N VAL A 84 -5.71 0.65 3.53
CA VAL A 84 -5.42 -0.08 4.77
C VAL A 84 -5.94 0.67 6.00
N LEU A 85 -5.77 1.99 6.04
CA LEU A 85 -6.32 2.83 7.11
C LEU A 85 -7.84 2.75 7.17
N GLN A 86 -8.50 2.82 6.00
CA GLN A 86 -9.95 2.74 5.92
C GLN A 86 -10.47 1.36 6.34
N GLN A 87 -9.83 0.28 5.92
CA GLN A 87 -10.19 -1.09 6.32
C GLN A 87 -10.05 -1.28 7.83
N ASN A 88 -8.96 -0.78 8.42
CA ASN A 88 -8.76 -0.87 9.86
C ASN A 88 -9.82 -0.07 10.62
N ARG A 89 -10.16 1.15 10.17
CA ARG A 89 -11.22 1.96 10.77
C ARG A 89 -12.58 1.28 10.65
N GLN A 90 -12.92 0.74 9.48
CA GLN A 90 -14.17 -0.01 9.28
C GLN A 90 -14.25 -1.22 10.21
N PHE A 91 -13.17 -1.98 10.34
CA PHE A 91 -13.13 -3.11 11.27
C PHE A 91 -13.26 -2.64 12.72
N LEU A 92 -12.54 -1.58 13.11
CA LEU A 92 -12.59 -1.04 14.45
C LEU A 92 -14.02 -0.61 14.80
N ALA A 93 -14.71 0.11 13.92
CA ALA A 93 -16.10 0.55 14.11
C ALA A 93 -17.10 -0.60 14.29
N THR A 94 -16.78 -1.83 13.88
CA THR A 94 -17.65 -3.00 14.10
C THR A 94 -17.47 -3.65 15.48
N LEU A 95 -16.46 -3.23 16.25
CA LEU A 95 -16.18 -3.85 17.55
C LEU A 95 -17.21 -3.42 18.60
N THR A 96 -17.74 -4.39 19.31
CA THR A 96 -18.55 -4.15 20.51
C THR A 96 -17.66 -3.77 21.70
N VAL A 97 -18.26 -3.21 22.76
CA VAL A 97 -17.57 -2.92 24.04
C VAL A 97 -16.78 -4.13 24.55
N ALA A 98 -17.38 -5.33 24.50
CA ALA A 98 -16.71 -6.57 24.92
C ALA A 98 -15.46 -6.90 24.08
N GLN A 99 -15.51 -6.64 22.77
CA GLN A 99 -14.36 -6.83 21.88
C GLN A 99 -13.29 -5.76 22.10
N VAL A 100 -13.66 -4.52 22.41
CA VAL A 100 -12.71 -3.47 22.81
C VAL A 100 -12.00 -3.85 24.11
N ILE A 101 -12.72 -4.34 25.12
CA ILE A 101 -12.15 -4.85 26.38
C ILE A 101 -11.17 -5.99 26.12
N LYS A 102 -11.54 -6.94 25.26
CA LYS A 102 -10.64 -8.02 24.84
C LYS A 102 -9.40 -7.47 24.14
N MET A 103 -9.54 -6.46 23.28
CA MET A 103 -8.40 -5.83 22.62
C MET A 103 -7.44 -5.18 23.63
N LEU A 104 -7.96 -4.50 24.65
CA LEU A 104 -7.13 -3.98 25.76
C LEU A 104 -6.39 -5.11 26.49
N GLU A 105 -7.03 -6.26 26.66
CA GLU A 105 -6.40 -7.45 27.23
C GLU A 105 -5.17 -7.90 26.42
N MET A 106 -5.34 -8.01 25.10
CA MET A 106 -4.29 -8.41 24.17
C MET A 106 -3.12 -7.41 24.13
N LEU A 107 -3.36 -6.15 24.52
CA LEU A 107 -2.36 -5.10 24.64
C LEU A 107 -1.69 -5.02 26.01
N ASN A 108 -2.01 -5.95 26.92
CA ASN A 108 -1.61 -5.95 28.32
C ASN A 108 -2.04 -4.67 29.06
N MET A 109 -3.28 -4.25 28.81
CA MET A 109 -3.89 -3.03 29.37
C MET A 109 -5.13 -3.32 30.21
N ARG A 110 -5.14 -4.47 30.90
CA ARG A 110 -6.29 -4.91 31.70
C ARG A 110 -6.76 -3.87 32.71
N GLN A 111 -5.84 -3.06 33.24
CA GLN A 111 -6.13 -2.00 34.21
C GLN A 111 -7.06 -0.89 33.71
N TYR A 112 -7.29 -0.77 32.39
CA TYR A 112 -8.19 0.24 31.81
C TYR A 112 -9.56 -0.34 31.41
N GLN A 113 -9.75 -1.67 31.54
CA GLN A 113 -10.96 -2.35 31.05
C GLN A 113 -12.24 -1.86 31.74
N ASP A 114 -12.21 -1.72 33.07
CA ASP A 114 -13.38 -1.29 33.85
C ASP A 114 -13.85 0.08 33.39
N LYS A 115 -12.92 1.02 33.19
CA LYS A 115 -13.26 2.38 32.75
C LYS A 115 -13.85 2.40 31.34
N PHE A 116 -13.30 1.61 30.41
CA PHE A 116 -13.85 1.49 29.06
C PHE A 116 -15.22 0.80 29.05
N ALA A 117 -15.44 -0.16 29.95
CA ALA A 117 -16.73 -0.84 30.10
C ALA A 117 -17.80 0.09 30.68
N GLU A 118 -17.46 0.81 31.75
CA GLU A 118 -18.33 1.78 32.43
C GLU A 118 -18.76 2.91 31.50
N ASP A 119 -17.81 3.46 30.72
CA ASP A 119 -18.08 4.55 29.79
C ASP A 119 -18.66 4.05 28.45
N GLY A 120 -18.88 2.73 28.30
CA GLY A 120 -19.50 2.13 27.13
C GLY A 120 -18.71 2.32 25.84
N ILE A 121 -17.38 2.30 25.92
CA ILE A 121 -16.49 2.55 24.77
C ILE A 121 -16.50 1.34 23.84
N ASP A 122 -17.29 1.43 22.78
CA ASP A 122 -17.26 0.52 21.65
C ASP A 122 -16.26 0.97 20.59
N GLY A 123 -16.17 0.20 19.51
CA GLY A 123 -15.21 0.42 18.45
C GLY A 123 -15.51 1.65 17.59
N ASP A 124 -16.78 2.05 17.47
CA ASP A 124 -17.18 3.25 16.72
C ASP A 124 -16.74 4.50 17.49
N VAL A 125 -17.06 4.56 18.78
CA VAL A 125 -16.60 5.63 19.67
C VAL A 125 -15.06 5.68 19.70
N LEU A 126 -14.41 4.52 19.81
CA LEU A 126 -12.95 4.44 19.89
C LEU A 126 -12.24 5.00 18.64
N CYS A 127 -12.87 4.95 17.46
CA CYS A 127 -12.31 5.53 16.23
C CYS A 127 -12.08 7.04 16.32
N ASP A 128 -12.91 7.73 17.11
CA ASP A 128 -12.95 9.19 17.16
C ASP A 128 -12.28 9.74 18.44
N ILE A 129 -11.75 8.86 19.29
CA ILE A 129 -11.04 9.25 20.51
C ILE A 129 -9.65 9.82 20.19
N GLU A 130 -9.39 11.01 20.70
CA GLU A 130 -8.07 11.63 20.69
C GLU A 130 -7.22 11.21 21.90
N GLU A 131 -5.89 11.41 21.77
CA GLU A 131 -4.95 11.09 22.85
C GLU A 131 -5.27 11.83 24.17
N SER A 132 -5.75 13.07 24.07
CA SER A 132 -6.16 13.90 25.22
C SER A 132 -7.33 13.28 25.99
N VAL A 133 -8.29 12.68 25.29
CA VAL A 133 -9.47 12.02 25.87
C VAL A 133 -9.07 10.71 26.55
N LEU A 134 -8.12 9.96 25.96
CA LEU A 134 -7.55 8.78 26.60
C LEU A 134 -6.93 9.12 27.97
N GLU A 135 -6.20 10.24 28.06
CA GLU A 135 -5.55 10.66 29.30
C GLU A 135 -6.53 11.20 30.33
N SER A 136 -7.39 12.14 29.93
CA SER A 136 -8.21 12.93 30.86
C SER A 136 -9.54 12.28 31.24
N ASN A 137 -10.18 11.54 30.32
CA ASN A 137 -11.49 10.93 30.55
C ASN A 137 -11.38 9.44 30.87
N LEU A 138 -10.51 8.72 30.15
CA LEU A 138 -10.40 7.26 30.25
C LEU A 138 -9.26 6.78 31.17
N GLY A 139 -8.52 7.70 31.79
CA GLY A 139 -7.52 7.39 32.81
C GLY A 139 -6.27 6.68 32.27
N VAL A 140 -6.02 6.71 30.96
CA VAL A 140 -4.82 6.15 30.31
C VAL A 140 -3.65 7.11 30.51
N SER A 141 -3.19 7.23 31.75
CA SER A 141 -2.15 8.17 32.18
C SER A 141 -0.74 7.81 31.67
N ARG A 142 -0.48 6.54 31.37
CA ARG A 142 0.81 6.09 30.83
C ARG A 142 0.91 6.45 29.35
N LYS A 143 1.84 7.35 29.02
CA LYS A 143 2.13 7.76 27.62
C LYS A 143 2.35 6.58 26.68
N LEU A 144 3.08 5.55 27.13
CA LEU A 144 3.32 4.35 26.32
C LEU A 144 2.03 3.60 25.98
N ASP A 145 1.06 3.56 26.89
CA ASP A 145 -0.21 2.88 26.66
C ASP A 145 -1.11 3.69 25.72
N ARG A 146 -1.11 5.03 25.85
CA ARG A 146 -1.77 5.90 24.86
C ARG A 146 -1.22 5.72 23.46
N ILE A 147 0.11 5.71 23.30
CA ILE A 147 0.75 5.51 22.00
C ILE A 147 0.29 4.20 21.36
N LYS A 148 0.19 3.11 22.12
CA LYS A 148 -0.25 1.81 21.60
C LYS A 148 -1.68 1.86 21.07
N LEU A 149 -2.60 2.46 21.83
CA LEU A 149 -3.99 2.64 21.40
C LEU A 149 -4.09 3.55 20.18
N MET A 150 -3.41 4.70 20.20
CA MET A 150 -3.42 5.63 19.07
C MET A 150 -2.88 5.00 17.79
N LYS A 151 -1.90 4.10 17.86
CA LYS A 151 -1.43 3.36 16.68
C LYS A 151 -2.51 2.47 16.07
N ILE A 152 -3.38 1.91 16.90
CA ILE A 152 -4.50 1.09 16.41
C ILE A 152 -5.60 1.99 15.85
N ILE A 153 -5.98 3.05 16.59
CA ILE A 153 -7.01 4.02 16.18
C ILE A 153 -6.64 4.67 14.84
N ARG A 154 -5.37 5.05 14.68
CA ARG A 154 -4.83 5.66 13.45
C ARG A 154 -4.54 4.66 12.34
N GLY A 155 -4.82 3.37 12.52
CA GLY A 155 -4.56 2.33 11.51
C GLY A 155 -3.10 2.03 11.22
N GLU A 156 -2.15 2.54 12.00
CA GLU A 156 -0.74 2.14 11.95
C GLU A 156 -0.55 0.68 12.41
N ARG A 157 -1.53 0.15 13.17
CA ARG A 157 -1.61 -1.23 13.63
C ARG A 157 -3.01 -1.78 13.39
N SER A 158 -3.06 -3.00 12.85
CA SER A 158 -4.32 -3.72 12.59
C SER A 158 -5.00 -4.14 13.90
N ALA A 159 -6.18 -3.59 14.16
CA ALA A 159 -7.05 -4.00 15.26
C ALA A 159 -7.44 -5.48 15.14
N LYS A 160 -7.67 -5.95 13.91
CA LYS A 160 -7.97 -7.36 13.61
C LYS A 160 -6.84 -8.28 14.05
N SER A 161 -5.60 -7.95 13.71
CA SER A 161 -4.43 -8.76 14.07
C SER A 161 -4.18 -8.81 15.59
N VAL A 162 -4.52 -7.73 16.31
CA VAL A 162 -4.47 -7.70 17.79
C VAL A 162 -5.48 -8.68 18.38
N LEU A 163 -6.73 -8.65 17.91
CA LEU A 163 -7.79 -9.53 18.42
C LEU A 163 -7.61 -11.01 18.06
N GLU A 164 -6.97 -11.29 16.93
CA GLU A 164 -6.61 -12.64 16.51
C GLU A 164 -5.36 -13.19 17.23
N GLY A 165 -4.73 -12.39 18.10
CA GLY A 165 -3.52 -12.80 18.83
C GLY A 165 -2.29 -12.99 17.95
N GLN A 166 -2.33 -12.48 16.72
CA GLN A 166 -1.19 -12.46 15.80
C GLN A 166 -0.21 -11.34 16.13
N TYR A 167 -0.47 -10.59 17.21
CA TYR A 167 0.31 -9.45 17.64
C TYR A 167 1.29 -9.85 18.75
N ASN A 168 2.54 -10.14 18.37
CA ASN A 168 3.61 -10.43 19.33
C ASN A 168 4.09 -9.14 20.02
N TYR A 169 3.66 -8.94 21.26
CA TYR A 169 4.37 -8.05 22.17
C TYR A 169 5.65 -8.75 22.59
N VAL A 170 6.81 -8.29 22.10
CA VAL A 170 8.07 -8.55 22.81
C VAL A 170 7.96 -7.78 24.13
N SER A 171 7.47 -8.46 25.16
CA SER A 171 7.48 -7.97 26.52
C SER A 171 8.92 -7.70 26.91
N LEU A 172 9.30 -6.42 26.99
CA LEU A 172 10.43 -6.01 27.83
C LEU A 172 9.99 -6.33 29.27
N GLN A 173 10.24 -7.55 29.72
CA GLN A 173 10.16 -7.85 31.14
C GLN A 173 11.19 -6.96 31.85
N PRO A 174 10.85 -6.34 32.98
CA PRO A 174 11.87 -5.73 33.81
C PRO A 174 12.83 -6.84 34.22
N MET A 175 14.11 -6.69 33.86
CA MET A 175 15.18 -7.49 34.44
C MET A 175 15.13 -7.24 35.95
N SER A 176 14.70 -8.27 36.68
CA SER A 176 14.76 -8.35 38.14
C SER A 176 16.19 -8.35 38.63
#